data_AF-R7TEP6-F1
#
_entry.id   AF-R7TEP6-F1
#
_cell.length_a   1.000
_cell.length_b   1.000
_cell.length_c   1.000
_cell.angle_alpha   90.00
_cell.angle_beta   90.00
_cell.angle_gamma   90.00
#
_symmetry.space_group_name_H-M   'P 1'
#
loop_
_entity.id
_entity.type
_entity.pdbx_description
1 polymer ?
#
loop_
_entity_poly.entity_id
_entity_poly.type
_entity_poly.pdbx_seq_one_letter_code
_entity_poly.pdbx_strand_id
1 'polypeptide(L)'
;SIRLPRTLLGLIVGGALAVAGASMQGLFRNPLADPSIIGVSSGAALGAGIAIVLGGLLFAGAPSLIQSYSISILAFAGGVLSTWLVYKVGTTGNGTSVATMLLAGVAINALAGAGMGMLNYVADDTMLRNLTFWQMGSLGGATWDLVIICATLLVPVILILGRYGLVLNALLLGESEARHLGIDVQKVKLKLIFLTALAVGVSVSVSGVIGFVGLVVPHLIRLAVGPDHRILLPASAM
;
A
#
# COMPACT_ATOMS: atom_id res chain seq x y z
N SER A 1 10.71 17.67 -19.99
CA SER A 1 11.32 18.00 -18.67
C SER A 1 11.31 16.75 -17.80
N ILE A 2 12.47 16.28 -17.32
CA ILE A 2 12.57 15.00 -16.58
C ILE A 2 12.41 15.20 -15.07
N ARG A 3 12.77 16.37 -14.54
CA ARG A 3 12.80 16.62 -13.08
C ARG A 3 11.41 16.83 -12.48
N LEU A 4 10.55 17.62 -13.15
CA LEU A 4 9.24 17.99 -12.61
C LEU A 4 8.29 16.80 -12.41
N PRO A 5 8.14 15.86 -13.38
CA PRO A 5 7.31 14.67 -13.16
C PRO A 5 7.79 13.83 -11.98
N ARG A 6 9.12 13.68 -11.83
CA ARG A 6 9.71 12.93 -10.72
C ARG A 6 9.43 13.57 -9.36
N THR A 7 9.54 14.90 -9.26
CA THR A 7 9.20 15.62 -8.03
C THR A 7 7.73 15.47 -7.67
N LEU A 8 6.82 15.68 -8.64
CA LEU A 8 5.38 15.55 -8.40
C LEU A 8 4.99 14.11 -8.02
N LEU A 9 5.53 13.12 -8.71
CA LEU A 9 5.30 11.72 -8.37
C LEU A 9 5.76 11.41 -6.95
N GLY A 10 6.93 11.91 -6.54
CA GLY A 10 7.45 11.77 -5.19
C GLY A 10 6.55 12.38 -4.12
N LEU A 11 5.99 13.58 -4.38
CA LEU A 11 5.04 14.22 -3.46
C LEU A 11 3.75 13.39 -3.32
N ILE A 12 3.18 12.93 -4.43
CA ILE A 12 1.92 12.17 -4.43
C ILE A 12 2.11 10.80 -3.74
N VAL A 13 3.17 10.06 -4.11
CA VAL A 13 3.48 8.75 -3.53
C VAL A 13 3.84 8.88 -2.05
N GLY A 14 4.67 9.87 -1.69
CA GLY A 14 5.05 10.14 -0.31
C GLY A 14 3.85 10.45 0.58
N GLY A 15 3.00 11.39 0.16
CA GLY A 15 1.78 11.75 0.88
C GLY A 15 0.79 10.59 0.99
N ALA A 16 0.63 9.79 -0.07
CA ALA A 16 -0.23 8.61 -0.04
C ALA A 16 0.25 7.57 0.97
N LEU A 17 1.54 7.23 0.96
CA LEU A 17 2.14 6.28 1.89
C LEU A 17 2.07 6.77 3.34
N ALA A 18 2.33 8.06 3.57
CA ALA A 18 2.27 8.66 4.90
C ALA A 18 0.85 8.66 5.49
N VAL A 19 -0.16 9.08 4.72
CA VAL A 19 -1.56 9.07 5.18
C VAL A 19 -2.08 7.65 5.36
N ALA A 20 -1.72 6.72 4.47
CA ALA A 20 -2.04 5.30 4.62
C ALA A 20 -1.44 4.75 5.92
N GLY A 21 -0.17 5.07 6.20
CA GLY A 21 0.50 4.69 7.43
C GLY A 21 -0.15 5.26 8.69
N ALA A 22 -0.44 6.55 8.72
CA ALA A 22 -1.15 7.19 9.84
C ALA A 22 -2.54 6.55 10.07
N SER A 23 -3.26 6.25 8.99
CA SER A 23 -4.57 5.58 9.05
C SER A 23 -4.47 4.16 9.62
N MET A 24 -3.46 3.39 9.21
CA MET A 24 -3.23 2.04 9.71
C MET A 24 -2.80 2.02 11.18
N GLN A 25 -1.94 2.96 11.59
CA GLN A 25 -1.57 3.15 12.99
C GLN A 25 -2.79 3.45 13.86
N GLY A 26 -3.69 4.32 13.40
CA GLY A 26 -4.94 4.64 14.10
C GLY A 26 -5.90 3.44 14.16
N LEU A 27 -6.12 2.78 13.02
CA LEU A 27 -6.98 1.61 12.90
C LEU A 27 -6.56 0.46 13.81
N PHE A 28 -5.27 0.17 13.86
CA PHE A 28 -4.71 -0.90 14.68
C PHE A 28 -4.36 -0.46 16.11
N ARG A 29 -4.54 0.82 16.43
CA ARG A 29 -4.18 1.40 17.74
C ARG A 29 -2.74 1.09 18.12
N ASN A 30 -1.85 1.07 17.13
CA ASN A 30 -0.46 0.68 17.28
C ASN A 30 0.43 1.63 16.45
N PRO A 31 1.27 2.47 17.08
CA PRO A 31 2.14 3.40 16.37
C PRO A 31 3.21 2.71 15.51
N LEU A 32 3.47 1.41 15.73
CA LEU A 32 4.40 0.60 14.94
C LEU A 32 3.74 -0.09 13.76
N ALA A 33 2.43 0.09 13.55
CA ALA A 33 1.76 -0.55 12.44
C ALA A 33 2.14 0.10 11.11
N ASP A 34 2.82 -0.67 10.27
CA ASP A 34 3.16 -0.28 8.91
C ASP A 34 2.09 -0.78 7.92
N PRO A 35 1.71 0.02 6.91
CA PRO A 35 0.68 -0.36 5.96
C PRO A 35 1.10 -1.52 5.03
N SER A 36 2.39 -1.90 4.98
CA SER A 36 2.86 -3.12 4.30
C SER A 36 2.54 -4.42 5.05
N ILE A 37 2.21 -4.36 6.35
CA ILE A 37 1.97 -5.55 7.18
C ILE A 37 0.74 -6.35 6.71
N ILE A 38 -0.21 -5.71 6.04
CA ILE A 38 -1.36 -6.38 5.41
C ILE A 38 -1.02 -7.06 4.07
N GLY A 39 0.27 -7.25 3.78
CA GLY A 39 0.77 -8.05 2.66
C GLY A 39 0.77 -7.34 1.30
N VAL A 40 0.33 -6.08 1.22
CA VAL A 40 0.21 -5.34 -0.06
C VAL A 40 1.55 -5.28 -0.78
N SER A 41 2.63 -4.88 -0.08
CA SER A 41 3.95 -4.70 -0.68
C SER A 41 4.55 -6.03 -1.14
N SER A 42 4.39 -7.09 -0.35
CA SER A 42 4.89 -8.44 -0.66
C SER A 42 4.16 -9.04 -1.84
N GLY A 43 2.83 -8.88 -1.89
CA GLY A 43 2.01 -9.30 -3.02
C GLY A 43 2.36 -8.52 -4.29
N ALA A 44 2.62 -7.21 -4.15
CA ALA A 44 3.04 -6.38 -5.27
C ALA A 44 4.44 -6.75 -5.78
N ALA A 45 5.37 -7.08 -4.88
CA ALA A 45 6.69 -7.58 -5.26
C ALA A 45 6.60 -8.92 -6.00
N LEU A 46 5.78 -9.85 -5.52
CA LEU A 46 5.53 -11.11 -6.23
C LEU A 46 4.90 -10.87 -7.61
N GLY A 47 3.90 -10.00 -7.71
CA GLY A 47 3.25 -9.66 -8.97
C GLY A 47 4.22 -9.02 -9.97
N ALA A 48 5.03 -8.06 -9.53
CA ALA A 48 6.10 -7.49 -10.34
C ALA A 48 7.11 -8.55 -10.77
N GLY A 49 7.47 -9.48 -9.88
CA GLY A 49 8.40 -10.55 -10.18
C GLY A 49 7.86 -11.52 -11.25
N ILE A 50 6.58 -11.87 -11.16
CA ILE A 50 5.89 -12.65 -12.20
C ILE A 50 5.94 -11.91 -13.54
N ALA A 51 5.69 -10.60 -13.55
CA ALA A 51 5.77 -9.79 -14.78
C ALA A 51 7.19 -9.77 -15.36
N ILE A 52 8.22 -9.67 -14.52
CA ILE A 52 9.61 -9.58 -14.97
C ILE A 52 10.11 -10.92 -15.53
N VAL A 53 9.81 -12.03 -14.85
CA VAL A 53 10.34 -13.36 -15.21
C VAL A 53 9.46 -14.05 -16.25
N LEU A 54 8.14 -13.96 -16.11
CA LEU A 54 7.18 -14.67 -16.95
C LEU A 54 6.45 -13.75 -17.95
N GLY A 55 6.65 -12.43 -17.89
CA GLY A 55 5.91 -11.48 -18.73
C GLY A 55 6.13 -11.66 -20.22
N GLY A 56 7.35 -12.07 -20.64
CA GLY A 56 7.63 -12.39 -22.04
C GLY A 56 6.75 -13.52 -22.57
N LEU A 57 6.39 -14.49 -21.73
CA LEU A 57 5.47 -15.58 -22.07
C LEU A 57 3.99 -15.14 -21.95
N LEU A 58 3.66 -14.45 -20.85
CA LEU A 58 2.27 -14.09 -20.50
C LEU A 58 1.69 -13.00 -21.43
N PHE A 59 2.54 -12.10 -21.95
CA PHE A 59 2.10 -10.93 -22.73
C PHE A 59 2.61 -10.94 -24.17
N ALA A 60 3.16 -12.06 -24.68
CA ALA A 60 3.71 -12.18 -26.04
C ALA A 60 2.76 -11.71 -27.16
N GLY A 61 1.45 -11.92 -26.99
CA GLY A 61 0.41 -11.49 -27.93
C GLY A 61 -0.41 -10.28 -27.49
N ALA A 62 -0.07 -9.65 -26.36
CA ALA A 62 -0.82 -8.52 -25.84
C ALA A 62 -0.49 -7.22 -26.60
N PRO A 63 -1.43 -6.26 -26.69
CA PRO A 63 -1.16 -4.92 -27.19
C PRO A 63 0.07 -4.28 -26.52
N SER A 64 0.84 -3.50 -27.28
CA SER A 64 2.07 -2.83 -26.83
C SER A 64 1.87 -1.98 -25.55
N LEU A 65 0.67 -1.41 -25.40
CA LEU A 65 0.26 -0.64 -24.24
C LEU A 65 0.20 -1.51 -22.97
N ILE A 66 -0.34 -2.73 -23.05
CA ILE A 66 -0.40 -3.68 -21.94
C ILE A 66 1.00 -4.19 -21.59
N GLN A 67 1.84 -4.45 -22.59
CA GLN A 67 3.23 -4.87 -22.36
C GLN A 67 4.01 -3.80 -21.57
N SER A 68 3.82 -2.51 -21.91
CA SER A 68 4.52 -1.39 -21.29
C SER A 68 4.18 -1.19 -19.80
N TYR A 69 2.94 -1.53 -19.40
CA TYR A 69 2.47 -1.41 -18.01
C TYR A 69 2.35 -2.76 -17.29
N SER A 70 2.83 -3.85 -17.89
CA SER A 70 2.67 -5.22 -17.37
C SER A 70 3.16 -5.38 -15.93
N ILE A 71 4.33 -4.80 -15.61
CA ILE A 71 4.92 -4.80 -14.26
C ILE A 71 3.99 -4.08 -13.28
N SER A 72 3.56 -2.85 -13.59
CA SER A 72 2.70 -2.07 -12.70
C SER A 72 1.31 -2.71 -12.52
N ILE A 73 0.75 -3.30 -13.58
CA ILE A 73 -0.55 -3.99 -13.54
C ILE A 73 -0.46 -5.22 -12.63
N LEU A 74 0.52 -6.09 -12.84
CA LEU A 74 0.66 -7.30 -12.01
C LEU A 74 1.11 -6.98 -10.59
N ALA A 75 1.94 -5.95 -10.37
CA ALA A 75 2.28 -5.48 -9.03
C ALA A 75 1.03 -4.98 -8.30
N PHE A 76 0.22 -4.13 -8.93
CA PHE A 76 -1.03 -3.66 -8.34
C PHE A 76 -1.99 -4.82 -8.04
N ALA A 77 -2.20 -5.72 -9.01
CA ALA A 77 -3.07 -6.88 -8.86
C ALA A 77 -2.59 -7.82 -7.74
N GLY A 78 -1.29 -8.08 -7.66
CA GLY A 78 -0.69 -8.90 -6.60
C GLY A 78 -0.87 -8.29 -5.22
N GLY A 79 -0.69 -6.98 -5.09
CA GLY A 79 -0.93 -6.26 -3.83
C GLY A 79 -2.40 -6.28 -3.40
N VAL A 80 -3.33 -6.04 -4.33
CA VAL A 80 -4.77 -6.12 -4.07
C VAL A 80 -5.19 -7.54 -3.69
N LEU A 81 -4.73 -8.55 -4.43
CA LEU A 81 -5.03 -9.95 -4.15
C LEU A 81 -4.52 -10.35 -2.76
N SER A 82 -3.29 -9.99 -2.43
CA SER A 82 -2.69 -10.23 -1.12
C SER A 82 -3.51 -9.60 0.01
N THR A 83 -3.86 -8.33 -0.13
CA THR A 83 -4.72 -7.62 0.84
C THR A 83 -6.07 -8.30 1.00
N TRP A 84 -6.70 -8.69 -0.12
CA TRP A 84 -7.99 -9.34 -0.11
C TRP A 84 -7.93 -10.70 0.61
N LEU A 85 -6.87 -11.48 0.40
CA LEU A 85 -6.64 -12.73 1.11
C LEU A 85 -6.46 -12.50 2.62
N VAL A 86 -5.64 -11.52 3.02
CA VAL A 86 -5.45 -11.14 4.44
C VAL A 86 -6.78 -10.73 5.07
N TYR A 87 -7.57 -9.91 4.37
CA TYR A 87 -8.88 -9.47 4.83
C TYR A 87 -9.86 -10.64 4.98
N LYS A 88 -9.89 -11.55 4.00
CA LYS A 88 -10.78 -12.72 4.01
C LYS A 88 -10.45 -13.67 5.16
N VAL A 89 -9.16 -13.88 5.46
CA VAL A 89 -8.72 -14.70 6.59
C VAL A 89 -8.99 -13.99 7.93
N GLY A 90 -8.79 -12.67 7.98
CA GLY A 90 -9.00 -11.86 9.18
C GLY A 90 -10.47 -11.56 9.51
N THR A 91 -11.39 -11.85 8.59
CA THR A 91 -12.82 -11.56 8.75
C THR A 91 -13.61 -12.84 8.91
N THR A 92 -14.36 -12.93 10.00
CA THR A 92 -15.27 -14.05 10.28
C THR A 92 -16.71 -13.53 10.42
N GLY A 93 -17.67 -14.43 10.63
CA GLY A 93 -19.07 -14.03 10.91
C GLY A 93 -19.23 -13.11 12.12
N ASN A 94 -18.24 -13.09 13.04
CA ASN A 94 -18.23 -12.24 14.23
C ASN A 94 -17.55 -10.87 14.00
N GLY A 95 -17.11 -10.58 12.77
CA GLY A 95 -16.44 -9.34 12.38
C GLY A 95 -14.95 -9.50 12.04
N THR A 96 -14.29 -8.38 11.74
CA THR A 96 -12.87 -8.33 11.37
C THR A 96 -11.96 -8.20 12.59
N SER A 97 -11.11 -9.22 12.79
CA SER A 97 -10.10 -9.30 13.86
C SER A 97 -8.76 -8.77 13.38
N VAL A 98 -8.28 -7.70 14.03
CA VAL A 98 -6.97 -7.10 13.76
C VAL A 98 -5.84 -8.11 13.98
N ALA A 99 -5.86 -8.85 15.08
CA ALA A 99 -4.82 -9.82 15.39
C ALA A 99 -4.74 -10.94 14.34
N THR A 100 -5.89 -11.44 13.89
CA THR A 100 -5.96 -12.47 12.84
C THR A 100 -5.48 -11.93 11.50
N MET A 101 -5.78 -10.66 11.17
CA MET A 101 -5.23 -10.01 9.98
C MET A 101 -3.70 -9.91 10.03
N LEU A 102 -3.10 -9.59 11.19
CA LEU A 102 -1.65 -9.52 11.34
C LEU A 102 -1.00 -10.89 11.11
N LEU A 103 -1.56 -11.96 11.71
CA LEU A 103 -1.08 -13.33 11.50
C LEU A 103 -1.24 -13.79 10.04
N ALA A 104 -2.38 -13.46 9.41
CA ALA A 104 -2.60 -13.72 8.00
C ALA A 104 -1.60 -12.96 7.13
N GLY A 105 -1.29 -11.71 7.46
CA GLY A 105 -0.26 -10.92 6.78
C GLY A 105 1.11 -11.59 6.82
N VAL A 106 1.53 -12.10 7.98
CA VAL A 106 2.79 -12.86 8.11
C VAL A 106 2.78 -14.11 7.21
N ALA A 107 1.69 -14.87 7.20
CA ALA A 107 1.56 -16.06 6.35
C ALA A 107 1.62 -15.71 4.85
N ILE A 108 0.92 -14.67 4.42
CA ILE A 108 0.94 -14.19 3.03
C ILE A 108 2.32 -13.66 2.64
N ASN A 109 3.02 -12.97 3.55
CA ASN A 109 4.39 -12.53 3.32
C ASN A 109 5.34 -13.71 3.11
N ALA A 110 5.20 -14.78 3.91
CA ALA A 110 6.00 -15.99 3.75
C ALA A 110 5.73 -16.68 2.41
N LEU A 111 4.45 -16.79 1.99
CA LEU A 111 4.08 -17.33 0.68
C LEU A 111 4.62 -16.49 -0.48
N ALA A 112 4.50 -15.16 -0.38
CA ALA A 112 5.05 -14.25 -1.38
C ALA A 112 6.58 -14.34 -1.45
N GLY A 113 7.25 -14.47 -0.30
CA GLY A 113 8.69 -14.69 -0.22
C GLY A 113 9.12 -16.01 -0.86
N ALA A 114 8.38 -17.10 -0.62
CA ALA A 114 8.65 -18.38 -1.26
C ALA A 114 8.44 -18.31 -2.79
N GLY A 115 7.37 -17.64 -3.25
CA GLY A 115 7.13 -17.40 -4.67
C GLY A 115 8.24 -16.57 -5.32
N MET A 116 8.70 -15.51 -4.65
CA MET A 116 9.85 -14.71 -5.08
C MET A 116 11.14 -15.53 -5.13
N GLY A 117 11.36 -16.42 -4.17
CA GLY A 117 12.50 -17.34 -4.16
C GLY A 117 12.49 -18.29 -5.37
N MET A 118 11.33 -18.82 -5.73
CA MET A 118 11.18 -19.64 -6.93
C MET A 118 11.44 -18.85 -8.22
N LEU A 119 10.96 -17.61 -8.30
CA LEU A 119 11.22 -16.73 -9.46
C LEU A 119 12.71 -16.41 -9.58
N ASN A 120 13.39 -16.12 -8.48
CA ASN A 120 14.84 -15.89 -8.46
C ASN A 120 15.61 -17.13 -8.93
N TYR A 121 15.13 -18.34 -8.60
CA TYR A 121 15.79 -19.58 -9.01
C TYR A 121 15.75 -19.82 -10.53
N VAL A 122 14.67 -19.40 -11.19
CA VAL A 122 14.48 -19.60 -12.64
C VAL A 122 14.96 -18.40 -13.49
N ALA A 123 15.13 -17.23 -12.86
CA ALA A 123 15.51 -16.00 -13.54
C ALA A 123 16.95 -16.01 -14.08
N ASP A 124 17.14 -15.41 -15.26
CA ASP A 124 18.48 -15.11 -15.79
C ASP A 124 19.11 -13.87 -15.11
N ASP A 125 20.38 -13.57 -15.39
CA ASP A 125 21.11 -12.45 -14.78
C ASP A 125 20.43 -11.08 -15.01
N THR A 126 19.77 -10.90 -16.16
CA THR A 126 19.10 -9.64 -16.49
C THR A 126 17.80 -9.52 -15.71
N MET A 127 17.03 -10.60 -15.63
CA MET A 127 15.81 -10.69 -14.84
C MET A 127 16.11 -10.49 -13.35
N LEU A 128 17.13 -11.15 -12.80
CA LEU A 128 17.57 -10.98 -11.42
C LEU A 128 17.93 -9.54 -11.10
N ARG A 129 18.73 -8.90 -11.97
CA ARG A 129 19.07 -7.48 -11.84
C ARG A 129 17.83 -6.60 -11.83
N ASN A 130 16.87 -6.85 -12.73
CA ASN A 130 15.62 -6.11 -12.79
C ASN A 130 14.75 -6.31 -11.55
N LEU A 131 14.67 -7.54 -11.03
CA LEU A 131 13.98 -7.86 -9.77
C LEU A 131 14.59 -7.08 -8.60
N THR A 132 15.92 -7.09 -8.48
CA THR A 132 16.63 -6.36 -7.43
C THR A 132 16.39 -4.86 -7.51
N PHE A 133 16.54 -4.25 -8.70
CA PHE A 133 16.30 -2.82 -8.87
C PHE A 133 14.85 -2.42 -8.62
N TRP A 134 13.88 -3.24 -9.03
CA TRP A 134 12.47 -2.96 -8.79
C TRP A 134 12.13 -3.03 -7.29
N GLN A 135 12.66 -4.02 -6.57
CA GLN A 135 12.45 -4.17 -5.13
C GLN A 135 13.07 -3.04 -4.31
N MET A 136 14.20 -2.47 -4.74
CA MET A 136 14.81 -1.32 -4.05
C MET A 136 13.97 -0.04 -4.14
N GLY A 137 13.05 0.02 -5.09
CA GLY A 137 12.23 1.20 -5.35
C GLY A 137 12.99 2.33 -6.04
N SER A 138 12.32 3.00 -6.98
CA SER A 138 12.88 4.13 -7.73
C SER A 138 11.79 4.98 -8.35
N LEU A 139 11.99 6.30 -8.32
CA LEU A 139 11.20 7.28 -9.09
C LEU A 139 11.88 7.66 -10.41
N GLY A 140 12.89 6.88 -10.84
CA GLY A 140 13.66 7.14 -12.06
C GLY A 140 12.83 7.03 -13.34
N GLY A 141 11.80 6.18 -13.34
CA GLY A 141 10.88 5.98 -14.47
C GLY A 141 9.72 6.98 -14.55
N ALA A 142 9.77 8.09 -13.82
CA ALA A 142 8.65 9.03 -13.74
C ALA A 142 8.35 9.72 -15.08
N THR A 143 7.14 9.52 -15.59
CA THR A 143 6.58 10.20 -16.77
C THR A 143 5.35 11.03 -16.39
N TRP A 144 4.93 11.94 -17.27
CA TRP A 144 3.69 12.70 -17.05
C TRP A 144 2.46 11.79 -17.01
N ASP A 145 2.44 10.71 -17.80
CA ASP A 145 1.35 9.73 -17.78
C ASP A 145 1.21 9.09 -16.40
N LEU A 146 2.33 8.66 -15.81
CA LEU A 146 2.34 8.11 -14.45
C LEU A 146 1.91 9.15 -13.40
N VAL A 147 2.31 10.41 -13.55
CA VAL A 147 1.87 11.49 -12.65
C VAL A 147 0.35 11.68 -12.73
N ILE A 148 -0.22 11.71 -13.93
CA ILE A 148 -1.68 11.88 -14.12
C ILE A 148 -2.44 10.68 -13.55
N ILE A 149 -1.98 9.46 -13.83
CA ILE A 149 -2.58 8.22 -13.28
C ILE A 149 -2.52 8.24 -11.75
N CYS A 150 -1.35 8.51 -11.17
CA CYS A 150 -1.17 8.56 -9.73
C CYS A 150 -1.97 9.68 -9.09
N ALA A 151 -2.01 10.87 -9.68
CA ALA A 151 -2.81 11.99 -9.18
C ALA A 151 -4.30 11.63 -9.15
N THR A 152 -4.80 11.03 -10.23
CA THR A 152 -6.21 10.64 -10.36
C THR A 152 -6.61 9.57 -9.34
N LEU A 153 -5.72 8.63 -9.02
CA LEU A 153 -6.01 7.54 -8.09
C LEU A 153 -5.70 7.91 -6.63
N LEU A 154 -4.57 8.56 -6.36
CA LEU A 154 -4.05 8.76 -5.00
C LEU A 154 -4.56 10.06 -4.36
N VAL A 155 -4.73 11.15 -5.10
CA VAL A 155 -5.22 12.41 -4.50
C VAL A 155 -6.62 12.23 -3.89
N PRO A 156 -7.60 11.60 -4.56
CA PRO A 156 -8.89 11.31 -3.93
C PRO A 156 -8.75 10.43 -2.68
N VAL A 157 -7.87 9.43 -2.71
CA VAL A 157 -7.64 8.54 -1.55
C VAL A 157 -7.06 9.31 -0.37
N ILE A 158 -6.07 10.17 -0.60
CA ILE A 158 -5.48 11.05 0.42
C ILE A 158 -6.58 11.94 1.04
N LEU A 159 -7.40 12.59 0.20
CA LEU A 159 -8.48 13.47 0.66
C LEU A 159 -9.55 12.72 1.44
N ILE A 160 -9.92 11.51 1.00
CA ILE A 160 -10.92 10.68 1.68
C ILE A 160 -10.36 10.20 3.03
N LEU A 161 -9.13 9.68 3.06
CA LEU A 161 -8.49 9.24 4.30
C LEU A 161 -8.36 10.39 5.30
N GLY A 162 -7.98 11.58 4.85
CA GLY A 162 -7.90 12.79 5.69
C GLY A 162 -9.20 13.14 6.43
N ARG A 163 -10.36 12.68 5.96
CA ARG A 163 -11.66 12.91 6.62
C ARG A 163 -11.96 11.92 7.75
N TYR A 164 -11.21 10.83 7.88
CA TYR A 164 -11.44 9.83 8.93
C TYR A 164 -10.85 10.22 10.30
N GLY A 165 -10.28 11.41 10.46
CA GLY A 165 -9.59 11.80 11.69
C GLY A 165 -10.44 11.66 12.96
N LEU A 166 -11.68 12.15 12.95
CA LEU A 166 -12.57 12.04 14.11
C LEU A 166 -12.94 10.57 14.43
N VAL A 167 -13.15 9.78 13.38
CA VAL A 167 -13.50 8.36 13.51
C VAL A 167 -12.32 7.55 14.06
N LEU A 168 -11.09 7.82 13.59
CA LEU A 168 -9.88 7.19 14.11
C LEU A 168 -9.62 7.56 15.58
N ASN A 169 -9.86 8.82 15.97
CA ASN A 169 -9.78 9.22 17.38
C ASN A 169 -10.79 8.49 18.25
N ALA A 170 -12.03 8.29 17.77
CA ALA A 170 -13.03 7.51 18.50
C ALA A 170 -12.62 6.04 18.61
N LEU A 171 -12.00 5.46 17.57
CA LEU A 171 -11.48 4.09 17.62
C LEU A 171 -10.36 3.92 18.65
N LEU A 172 -9.55 4.96 18.93
CA LEU A 172 -8.54 4.92 19.99
C LEU A 172 -9.14 4.68 21.39
N LEU A 173 -10.37 5.14 21.64
CA LEU A 173 -11.08 4.90 22.90
C LEU A 173 -11.53 3.44 23.05
N GLY A 174 -11.61 2.70 21.94
CA GLY A 174 -12.06 1.32 21.89
C GLY A 174 -13.18 1.10 20.87
N GLU A 175 -13.31 -0.14 20.40
CA GLU A 175 -14.34 -0.50 19.42
C GLU A 175 -15.75 -0.55 20.03
N SER A 176 -15.86 -0.84 21.32
CA SER A 176 -17.12 -0.73 22.07
C SER A 176 -17.58 0.72 22.14
N GLU A 177 -16.70 1.63 22.53
CA GLU A 177 -16.94 3.04 22.74
C GLU A 177 -17.29 3.73 21.42
N ALA A 178 -16.52 3.44 20.36
CA ALA A 178 -16.81 3.93 19.02
C ALA A 178 -18.21 3.50 18.53
N ARG A 179 -18.64 2.25 18.81
CA ARG A 179 -20.00 1.78 18.49
C ARG A 179 -21.08 2.54 19.25
N HIS A 180 -20.87 2.85 20.52
CA HIS A 180 -21.81 3.66 21.31
C HIS A 180 -21.90 5.11 20.81
N LEU A 181 -20.83 5.62 20.18
CA LEU A 181 -20.82 6.91 19.48
C LEU A 181 -21.50 6.86 18.09
N GLY A 182 -22.12 5.74 17.72
CA GLY A 182 -22.84 5.57 16.45
C GLY A 182 -21.96 5.22 15.25
N ILE A 183 -20.68 4.88 15.48
CA ILE A 183 -19.75 4.53 14.41
C ILE A 183 -19.94 3.05 14.04
N ASP A 184 -20.21 2.79 12.77
CA ASP A 184 -20.18 1.44 12.20
C ASP A 184 -18.71 0.99 12.02
N VAL A 185 -18.15 0.44 13.09
CA VAL A 185 -16.73 0.05 13.17
C VAL A 185 -16.36 -0.90 12.04
N GLN A 186 -17.19 -1.88 11.70
CA GLN A 186 -16.86 -2.85 10.65
C GLN A 186 -16.79 -2.20 9.28
N LYS A 187 -17.75 -1.33 8.93
CA LYS A 187 -17.69 -0.58 7.66
C LYS A 187 -16.48 0.35 7.61
N VAL A 188 -16.13 1.00 8.73
CA VAL A 188 -14.96 1.86 8.80
C VAL A 188 -13.68 1.06 8.60
N LYS A 189 -13.52 -0.08 9.29
CA LYS A 189 -12.36 -0.97 9.12
C LYS A 189 -12.19 -1.35 7.66
N LEU A 190 -13.25 -1.84 7.01
CA LEU A 190 -13.21 -2.25 5.60
C LEU A 190 -12.82 -1.08 4.68
N LYS A 191 -13.40 0.11 4.86
CA LYS A 191 -13.06 1.29 4.05
C LYS A 191 -11.60 1.72 4.24
N LEU A 192 -11.11 1.76 5.48
CA LEU A 192 -9.72 2.13 5.77
C LEU A 192 -8.73 1.11 5.18
N ILE A 193 -9.00 -0.19 5.34
CA ILE A 193 -8.17 -1.26 4.76
C ILE A 193 -8.13 -1.14 3.24
N PHE A 194 -9.29 -0.96 2.60
CA PHE A 194 -9.38 -0.82 1.14
C PHE A 194 -8.65 0.43 0.63
N LEU A 195 -8.86 1.59 1.25
CA LEU A 195 -8.20 2.84 0.86
C LEU A 195 -6.69 2.79 1.06
N THR A 196 -6.22 2.23 2.18
CA THR A 196 -4.79 2.01 2.42
C THR A 196 -4.21 1.04 1.39
N ALA A 197 -4.89 -0.07 1.08
CA ALA A 197 -4.42 -1.03 0.09
C ALA A 197 -4.35 -0.41 -1.32
N LEU A 198 -5.31 0.44 -1.67
CA LEU A 198 -5.28 1.20 -2.91
C LEU A 198 -4.11 2.20 -2.92
N ALA A 199 -3.92 2.96 -1.84
CA ALA A 199 -2.83 3.92 -1.71
C ALA A 199 -1.45 3.26 -1.85
N VAL A 200 -1.21 2.20 -1.07
CA VAL A 200 0.05 1.46 -1.08
C VAL A 200 0.22 0.70 -2.39
N GLY A 201 -0.83 0.03 -2.88
CA GLY A 201 -0.76 -0.77 -4.11
C GLY A 201 -0.41 0.06 -5.33
N VAL A 202 -1.04 1.23 -5.50
CA VAL A 202 -0.71 2.16 -6.59
C VAL A 202 0.68 2.76 -6.39
N SER A 203 1.04 3.15 -5.17
CA SER A 203 2.37 3.68 -4.86
C SER A 203 3.48 2.68 -5.19
N VAL A 204 3.32 1.43 -4.76
CA VAL A 204 4.32 0.37 -4.95
C VAL A 204 4.38 -0.08 -6.41
N SER A 205 3.26 -0.10 -7.13
CA SER A 205 3.25 -0.52 -8.54
C SER A 205 4.00 0.42 -9.48
N VAL A 206 4.10 1.71 -9.12
CA VAL A 206 4.80 2.73 -9.93
C VAL A 206 6.21 3.02 -9.42
N SER A 207 6.47 2.85 -8.13
CA SER A 207 7.73 3.25 -7.51
C SER A 207 8.55 2.11 -6.93
N GLY A 208 8.05 0.87 -6.97
CA GLY A 208 8.63 -0.26 -6.27
C GLY A 208 8.40 -0.18 -4.76
N VAL A 209 9.13 -0.98 -3.98
CA VAL A 209 8.89 -1.05 -2.53
C VAL A 209 9.62 0.11 -1.83
N ILE A 210 8.88 1.17 -1.49
CA ILE A 210 9.38 2.28 -0.67
C ILE A 210 8.99 2.02 0.80
N GLY A 211 9.99 1.70 1.62
CA GLY A 211 9.82 1.47 3.06
C GLY A 211 9.82 2.76 3.89
N PHE A 212 9.44 2.64 5.16
CA PHE A 212 9.57 3.64 6.23
C PHE A 212 8.75 4.93 6.11
N VAL A 213 8.32 5.37 4.92
CA VAL A 213 7.53 6.60 4.76
C VAL A 213 6.24 6.54 5.59
N GLY A 214 5.50 5.44 5.51
CA GLY A 214 4.26 5.24 6.28
C GLY A 214 4.46 5.07 7.79
N LEU A 215 5.68 4.80 8.26
CA LEU A 215 5.98 4.64 9.67
C LEU A 215 6.58 5.92 10.28
N VAL A 216 7.61 6.46 9.63
CA VAL A 216 8.41 7.60 10.12
C VAL A 216 7.64 8.91 10.00
N VAL A 217 7.01 9.20 8.86
CA VAL A 217 6.35 10.49 8.64
C VAL A 217 5.23 10.73 9.66
N PRO A 218 4.26 9.81 9.85
CA PRO A 218 3.22 10.00 10.86
C PRO A 218 3.79 10.09 12.28
N HIS A 219 4.87 9.36 12.58
CA HIS A 219 5.49 9.43 13.90
C HIS A 219 6.11 10.80 14.18
N LEU A 220 6.86 11.35 13.23
CA LEU A 220 7.46 12.68 13.35
C LEU A 220 6.39 13.78 13.46
N ILE A 221 5.34 13.71 12.64
CA ILE A 221 4.23 14.66 12.72
C ILE A 221 3.52 14.52 14.07
N ARG A 222 3.31 13.30 14.57
CA ARG A 222 2.70 13.06 15.89
C ARG A 222 3.49 13.70 17.03
N LEU A 223 4.82 13.71 16.95
CA LEU A 223 5.68 14.40 17.92
C LEU A 223 5.57 15.93 17.81
N ALA A 224 5.36 16.46 16.60
CA ALA A 224 5.30 17.90 16.35
C ALA A 224 3.93 18.52 16.66
N VAL A 225 2.82 17.88 16.27
CA VAL A 225 1.46 18.45 16.35
C VAL A 225 0.52 17.68 17.27
N GLY A 226 0.96 16.55 17.83
CA GLY A 226 0.18 15.70 18.72
C GLY A 226 -0.56 14.54 18.02
N PRO A 227 -1.29 13.70 18.78
CA PRO A 227 -1.89 12.46 18.30
C PRO A 227 -3.30 12.62 17.67
N ASP A 228 -3.86 13.83 17.61
CA ASP A 228 -5.17 14.06 17.03
C ASP A 228 -5.15 13.78 15.51
N HIS A 229 -5.87 12.74 15.08
CA HIS A 229 -5.92 12.33 13.67
C HIS A 229 -6.51 13.39 12.73
N ARG A 230 -7.26 14.38 13.24
CA ARG A 230 -7.79 15.49 12.43
C ARG A 230 -6.69 16.38 11.86
N ILE A 231 -5.60 16.52 12.61
CA ILE A 231 -4.43 17.33 12.22
C ILE A 231 -3.34 16.41 11.68
N LEU A 232 -3.12 15.25 12.32
CA LEU A 232 -2.09 14.29 11.96
C LEU A 232 -2.23 13.78 10.52
N LEU A 233 -3.45 13.42 10.07
CA LEU A 233 -3.66 12.89 8.73
C LEU A 233 -3.32 13.90 7.63
N PRO A 234 -3.92 15.11 7.57
CA PRO A 234 -3.56 16.07 6.55
C PRO A 234 -2.10 16.51 6.66
N ALA A 235 -1.56 16.71 7.86
CA ALA A 235 -0.16 17.10 8.04
C ALA A 235 0.83 16.00 7.62
N SER A 236 0.46 14.71 7.72
CA SER A 236 1.29 13.61 7.22
C SER A 236 1.29 13.54 5.69
N ALA A 237 0.26 14.06 5.03
CA ALA A 237 0.16 14.06 3.57
C ALA A 237 1.02 15.15 2.89
N MET A 238 1.38 16.18 3.65
CA MET A 238 1.99 17.43 3.18
C MET A 238 3.52 17.39 3.19
#